data_AF-A0A6A6VXZ6-F1
#
_entry.id   AF-A0A6A6VXZ6-F1
#
_cell.length_a   1.000
_cell.length_b   1.000
_cell.length_c   1.000
_cell.angle_alpha   90.00
_cell.angle_beta   90.00
_cell.angle_gamma   90.00
#
_symmetry.space_group_name_H-M   'P 1'
#
loop_
_entity.id
_entity.type
_entity.pdbx_description
1 polymer ?
#
loop_
_entity_poly.entity_id
_entity_poly.type
_entity_poly.pdbx_seq_one_letter_code
_entity_poly.pdbx_strand_id
1 'polypeptide(L)'
;MAASSRETQLSPENSIIHEKRNPESLRARVEEISQADVQDAVAGMADLVPGLSTYLSFTGARVVTHPVYTGNANLNQVAKVWMKLCRSCMTKDAPLACRLQQSDLFPHFEKLYKRSNQEAKDSSLAWLFRDVREFKLGCAHCRGDPNYCIPMNERCEMALYVRRNLYNEYWPGQEARGGLGCYDGERFDLATREQIEDAIARGVERAT
;
A
#
# COMPACT_ATOMS: atom_id res chain seq x y z
N MET A 1 63.52 46.11 -18.66
CA MET A 1 62.38 45.80 -19.56
C MET A 1 61.62 44.64 -18.95
N ALA A 2 60.34 44.85 -18.67
CA ALA A 2 59.48 43.95 -17.94
C ALA A 2 58.98 42.79 -18.82
N ALA A 3 58.88 41.60 -18.25
CA ALA A 3 58.02 40.54 -18.77
C ALA A 3 57.35 39.84 -17.57
N SER A 4 56.07 40.17 -17.41
CA SER A 4 55.14 39.66 -16.40
C SER A 4 54.52 38.36 -16.93
N SER A 5 54.86 37.22 -16.34
CA SER A 5 54.16 35.95 -16.58
C SER A 5 53.09 35.77 -15.51
N ARG A 6 51.82 35.91 -15.90
CA ARG A 6 50.66 35.61 -15.06
C ARG A 6 50.48 34.09 -14.99
N GLU A 7 50.53 33.56 -13.77
CA GLU A 7 50.03 32.23 -13.44
C GLU A 7 48.49 32.25 -13.54
N THR A 8 47.96 31.51 -14.52
CA THR A 8 46.52 31.24 -14.60
C THR A 8 46.23 30.05 -13.70
N GLN A 9 45.72 30.32 -12.50
CA GLN A 9 45.10 29.31 -11.64
C GLN A 9 43.86 28.74 -12.35
N LEU A 10 43.90 27.45 -12.68
CA LEU A 10 42.73 26.68 -13.09
C LEU A 10 41.90 26.35 -11.84
N SER A 11 40.73 26.98 -11.72
CA SER A 11 39.71 26.61 -10.74
C SER A 11 39.19 25.18 -11.02
N PRO A 12 38.95 24.36 -9.98
CA PRO A 12 38.31 23.07 -10.17
C PRO A 12 36.83 23.27 -10.46
N GLU A 13 36.41 22.91 -11.67
CA GLU A 13 35.00 22.83 -12.04
C GLU A 13 34.30 21.76 -11.20
N ASN A 14 33.18 22.16 -10.60
CA ASN A 14 32.22 21.31 -9.91
C ASN A 14 31.71 20.19 -10.82
N SER A 15 32.33 19.02 -10.77
CA SER A 15 31.71 17.78 -11.25
C SER A 15 30.72 17.30 -10.17
N ILE A 16 29.47 17.75 -10.26
CA ILE A 16 28.36 17.07 -9.59
C ILE A 16 28.26 15.70 -10.23
N ILE A 17 28.83 14.70 -9.56
CA ILE A 17 28.62 13.30 -9.88
C ILE A 17 27.15 13.03 -9.58
N HIS A 18 26.30 13.11 -10.60
CA HIS A 18 25.03 12.40 -10.55
C HIS A 18 25.38 10.91 -10.47
N GLU A 19 25.49 10.38 -9.24
CA GLU A 19 25.45 8.95 -9.02
C GLU A 19 24.20 8.44 -9.73
N LYS A 20 24.39 7.79 -10.88
CA LYS A 20 23.40 6.93 -11.50
C LYS A 20 23.17 5.78 -10.52
N ARG A 21 22.36 6.02 -9.50
CA ARG A 21 21.78 4.97 -8.68
C ARG A 21 21.03 4.07 -9.66
N ASN A 22 21.51 2.85 -9.84
CA ASN A 22 20.82 1.86 -10.67
C ASN A 22 19.37 1.79 -10.14
N PRO A 23 18.33 1.99 -10.98
CA PRO A 23 16.98 2.07 -10.44
C PRO A 23 16.66 0.72 -9.81
N GLU A 24 16.36 0.73 -8.52
CA GLU A 24 15.97 -0.47 -7.79
C GLU A 24 14.80 -1.15 -8.52
N SER A 25 14.78 -2.49 -8.57
CA SER A 25 13.68 -3.18 -9.23
C SER A 25 12.41 -3.02 -8.42
N LEU A 26 11.27 -2.85 -9.11
CA LEU A 26 9.96 -2.73 -8.47
C LEU A 26 9.66 -3.90 -7.53
N ARG A 27 10.08 -5.12 -7.91
CA ARG A 27 9.93 -6.32 -7.09
C ARG A 27 10.76 -6.26 -5.81
N ALA A 28 12.01 -5.80 -5.89
CA ALA A 28 12.88 -5.66 -4.72
C ALA A 28 12.28 -4.65 -3.73
N ARG A 29 11.77 -3.52 -4.23
CA ARG A 29 11.11 -2.52 -3.39
C ARG A 29 9.88 -3.08 -2.67
N VAL A 30 9.05 -3.85 -3.38
CA VAL A 30 7.87 -4.52 -2.76
C VAL A 30 8.30 -5.53 -1.69
N GLU A 31 9.39 -6.25 -1.93
CA GLU A 31 9.94 -7.21 -0.97
C GLU A 31 10.47 -6.51 0.30
N GLU A 32 11.22 -5.42 0.13
CA GLU A 32 11.69 -4.57 1.24
C GLU A 32 10.53 -4.06 2.10
N ILE A 33 9.52 -3.47 1.46
CA ILE A 33 8.30 -3.00 2.14
C ILE A 33 7.62 -4.15 2.92
N SER A 34 7.62 -5.36 2.38
CA SER A 34 6.96 -6.51 3.01
C SER A 34 7.64 -7.02 4.29
N GLN A 35 8.93 -6.66 4.46
CA GLN A 35 9.80 -7.06 5.57
C GLN A 35 9.97 -5.95 6.62
N ALA A 36 9.65 -4.70 6.27
CA ALA A 36 9.70 -3.56 7.17
C ALA A 36 8.68 -3.66 8.32
N ASP A 37 8.85 -2.81 9.34
CA ASP A 37 7.83 -2.65 10.36
C ASP A 37 6.54 -2.02 9.79
N VAL A 38 5.48 -1.97 10.59
CA VAL A 38 4.17 -1.55 10.06
C VAL A 38 4.18 -0.10 9.59
N GLN A 39 4.85 0.81 10.29
CA GLN A 39 4.82 2.23 9.94
C GLN A 39 5.64 2.48 8.68
N ASP A 40 6.86 1.95 8.64
CA ASP A 40 7.74 2.05 7.48
C ASP A 40 7.15 1.38 6.24
N ALA A 41 6.51 0.21 6.43
CA ALA A 41 5.85 -0.48 5.34
C ALA A 41 4.63 0.29 4.81
N VAL A 42 3.83 0.91 5.68
CA VAL A 42 2.70 1.76 5.27
C VAL A 42 3.20 2.99 4.51
N ALA A 43 4.22 3.68 5.03
CA ALA A 43 4.84 4.82 4.35
C ALA A 43 5.39 4.40 2.98
N GLY A 44 6.13 3.29 2.92
CA GLY A 44 6.66 2.75 1.66
C GLY A 44 5.57 2.38 0.65
N MET A 45 4.44 1.83 1.11
CA MET A 45 3.28 1.59 0.24
C MET A 45 2.63 2.90 -0.22
N ALA A 46 2.55 3.91 0.63
CA ALA A 46 2.00 5.22 0.29
C ALA A 46 2.83 5.97 -0.74
N ASP A 47 4.16 5.80 -0.73
CA ASP A 47 5.04 6.32 -1.76
C ASP A 47 4.92 5.55 -3.07
N LEU A 48 4.76 4.22 -2.99
CA LEU A 48 4.80 3.34 -4.16
C LEU A 48 3.47 3.31 -4.93
N VAL A 49 2.37 3.07 -4.23
CA VAL A 49 1.09 2.69 -4.83
C VAL A 49 0.50 3.76 -5.76
N PRO A 50 0.54 5.07 -5.43
CA PRO A 50 -0.03 6.10 -6.30
C PRO A 50 0.60 6.17 -7.69
N GLY A 51 1.88 5.80 -7.83
CA GLY A 51 2.60 5.78 -9.10
C GLY A 51 2.44 4.49 -9.92
N LEU A 52 1.74 3.47 -9.40
CA LEU A 52 1.59 2.21 -10.10
C LEU A 52 0.64 2.34 -11.31
N SER A 53 1.04 1.71 -12.40
CA SER A 53 0.18 1.42 -13.56
C SER A 53 0.07 -0.07 -13.77
N THR A 54 -1.09 -0.56 -14.22
CA THR A 54 -1.35 -1.99 -14.42
C THR A 54 -1.71 -2.30 -15.87
N TYR A 55 -1.39 -3.52 -16.28
CA TYR A 55 -1.80 -4.14 -17.55
C TYR A 55 -1.90 -5.66 -17.41
N LEU A 56 -2.53 -6.33 -18.38
CA LEU A 56 -2.54 -7.80 -18.45
C LEU A 56 -1.43 -8.31 -19.36
N SER A 57 -0.63 -9.23 -18.82
CA SER A 57 0.31 -9.98 -19.66
C SER A 57 -0.41 -10.95 -20.60
N PHE A 58 0.30 -11.44 -21.62
CA PHE A 58 -0.23 -12.44 -22.56
C PHE A 58 -0.66 -13.75 -21.90
N THR A 59 -0.17 -14.05 -20.69
CA THR A 59 -0.57 -15.21 -19.88
C THR A 59 -1.76 -14.94 -18.96
N GLY A 60 -2.27 -13.71 -18.93
CA GLY A 60 -3.39 -13.28 -18.08
C GLY A 60 -2.97 -12.84 -16.68
N ALA A 61 -1.67 -12.81 -16.36
CA ALA A 61 -1.22 -12.26 -15.07
C ALA A 61 -1.44 -10.75 -15.03
N ARG A 62 -1.87 -10.23 -13.88
CA ARG A 62 -1.99 -8.78 -13.61
C ARG A 62 -0.62 -8.23 -13.26
N VAL A 63 -0.06 -7.42 -14.14
CA VAL A 63 1.29 -6.87 -14.01
C VAL A 63 1.22 -5.39 -13.70
N VAL A 64 2.07 -4.93 -12.78
CA VAL A 64 2.26 -3.51 -12.47
C VAL A 64 3.65 -3.02 -12.84
N THR A 65 3.71 -1.74 -13.16
CA THR A 65 4.91 -0.95 -13.47
C THR A 65 4.90 0.35 -12.68
N HIS A 66 6.06 0.97 -12.50
CA HIS A 66 6.21 2.24 -11.82
C HIS A 66 7.26 3.09 -12.57
N PRO A 67 7.08 4.42 -12.72
CA PRO A 67 7.99 5.26 -13.49
C PRO A 67 9.41 5.37 -12.91
N VAL A 68 9.56 5.17 -11.59
CA VAL A 68 10.85 5.34 -10.87
C VAL A 68 11.63 4.02 -10.75
N TYR A 69 10.96 2.87 -10.80
CA TYR A 69 11.59 1.57 -10.56
C TYR A 69 11.74 0.78 -11.86
N THR A 70 12.80 -0.02 -11.95
CA THR A 70 12.98 -0.90 -13.11
C THR A 70 12.14 -2.18 -12.99
N GLY A 71 11.81 -2.78 -14.13
CA GLY A 71 11.09 -4.05 -14.17
C GLY A 71 9.66 -3.95 -13.67
N ASN A 72 9.04 -5.12 -13.48
CA ASN A 72 7.62 -5.24 -13.24
C ASN A 72 7.36 -6.09 -11.97
N ALA A 73 6.19 -5.92 -11.36
CA ALA A 73 5.72 -6.77 -10.27
C ALA A 73 4.32 -7.32 -10.57
N ASN A 74 3.89 -8.32 -9.80
CA ASN A 74 2.54 -8.88 -9.90
C ASN A 74 1.59 -8.10 -8.98
N LEU A 75 0.48 -7.58 -9.52
CA LEU A 75 -0.49 -6.76 -8.78
C LEU A 75 -1.04 -7.49 -7.54
N ASN A 76 -1.34 -8.79 -7.67
CA ASN A 76 -1.88 -9.58 -6.56
C ASN A 76 -0.86 -9.75 -5.43
N GLN A 77 0.44 -9.75 -5.72
CA GLN A 77 1.47 -9.79 -4.67
C GLN A 77 1.58 -8.46 -3.95
N VAL A 78 1.57 -7.34 -4.68
CA VAL A 78 1.55 -5.99 -4.08
C VAL A 78 0.31 -5.79 -3.20
N ALA A 79 -0.86 -6.20 -3.70
CA ALA A 79 -2.11 -6.11 -2.97
C ALA A 79 -2.14 -7.00 -1.71
N LYS A 80 -1.50 -8.19 -1.75
CA LYS A 80 -1.34 -9.03 -0.55
C LYS A 80 -0.53 -8.35 0.54
N VAL A 81 0.53 -7.62 0.18
CA VAL A 81 1.30 -6.82 1.15
C VAL A 81 0.40 -5.75 1.77
N TRP A 82 -0.31 -4.98 0.96
CA TRP A 82 -1.28 -3.99 1.46
C TRP A 82 -2.35 -4.61 2.38
N MET A 83 -2.99 -5.70 1.99
CA MET A 83 -4.01 -6.36 2.82
C MET A 83 -3.44 -6.89 4.15
N LYS A 84 -2.20 -7.41 4.14
CA LYS A 84 -1.48 -7.82 5.34
C LYS A 84 -1.23 -6.62 6.27
N LEU A 85 -0.87 -5.47 5.72
CA LEU A 85 -0.67 -4.24 6.48
C LEU A 85 -1.97 -3.73 7.09
N CYS A 86 -3.12 -3.80 6.41
CA CYS A 86 -4.41 -3.45 7.00
C CYS A 86 -4.67 -4.25 8.29
N ARG A 87 -4.45 -5.57 8.26
CA ARG A 87 -4.58 -6.40 9.45
C ARG A 87 -3.52 -6.09 10.50
N SER A 88 -2.28 -5.86 10.08
CA SER A 88 -1.16 -5.59 11.01
C SER A 88 -1.36 -4.28 11.77
N CYS A 89 -1.88 -3.24 11.10
CA CYS A 89 -2.24 -1.96 11.70
C CYS A 89 -3.23 -2.15 12.87
N MET A 90 -4.26 -2.97 12.64
CA MET A 90 -5.25 -3.32 13.67
C MET A 90 -4.65 -4.13 14.81
N THR A 91 -3.96 -5.24 14.51
CA THR A 91 -3.54 -6.20 15.54
C THR A 91 -2.34 -5.73 16.37
N LYS A 92 -1.49 -4.85 15.81
CA LYS A 92 -0.31 -4.31 16.49
C LYS A 92 -0.54 -2.92 17.08
N ASP A 93 -1.77 -2.46 17.08
CA ASP A 93 -2.15 -1.12 17.47
C ASP A 93 -1.26 -0.02 16.86
N ALA A 94 -1.10 -0.01 15.53
CA ALA A 94 -0.34 1.04 14.86
C ALA A 94 -0.92 2.43 15.17
N PRO A 95 -0.14 3.52 15.02
CA PRO A 95 -0.66 4.87 15.18
C PRO A 95 -1.88 5.13 14.27
N LEU A 96 -2.86 5.89 14.76
CA LEU A 96 -4.06 6.32 14.03
C LEU A 96 -3.73 7.00 12.69
N ALA A 97 -2.70 7.85 12.63
CA ALA A 97 -2.26 8.49 11.39
C ALA A 97 -1.76 7.47 10.36
N CYS A 98 -0.99 6.47 10.82
CA CYS A 98 -0.54 5.35 10.00
C CYS A 98 -1.74 4.50 9.50
N ARG A 99 -2.74 4.25 10.35
CA ARG A 99 -3.97 3.52 9.96
C ARG A 99 -4.75 4.25 8.88
N LEU A 100 -4.87 5.57 9.00
CA LEU A 100 -5.56 6.42 8.04
C LEU A 100 -4.86 6.40 6.69
N GLN A 101 -3.54 6.62 6.68
CA GLN A 101 -2.71 6.54 5.47
C GLN A 101 -2.84 5.16 4.78
N GLN A 102 -2.86 4.08 5.55
CA GLN A 102 -3.05 2.74 5.03
C GLN A 102 -4.42 2.54 4.37
N SER A 103 -5.48 3.13 4.94
CA SER A 103 -6.84 3.09 4.40
C SER A 103 -6.95 3.88 3.09
N ASP A 104 -6.22 5.00 2.98
CA ASP A 104 -6.20 5.88 1.80
C ASP A 104 -5.63 5.24 0.54
N LEU A 105 -4.96 4.09 0.67
CA LEU A 105 -4.46 3.34 -0.48
C LEU A 105 -5.55 2.53 -1.19
N PHE A 106 -6.71 2.30 -0.55
CA PHE A 106 -7.76 1.48 -1.14
C PHE A 106 -8.25 1.98 -2.52
N PRO A 107 -8.58 3.27 -2.72
CA PRO A 107 -9.00 3.78 -4.02
C PRO A 107 -7.98 3.55 -5.14
N HIS A 108 -6.68 3.55 -4.82
CA HIS A 108 -5.64 3.25 -5.80
C HIS A 108 -5.66 1.79 -6.23
N PHE A 109 -5.76 0.86 -5.27
CA PHE A 109 -5.93 -0.56 -5.59
C PHE A 109 -7.21 -0.82 -6.36
N GLU A 110 -8.32 -0.23 -5.94
CA GLU A 110 -9.61 -0.35 -6.62
C GLU A 110 -9.50 0.08 -8.09
N LYS A 111 -8.83 1.22 -8.37
CA LYS A 111 -8.56 1.71 -9.72
C LYS A 111 -7.72 0.72 -10.54
N LEU A 112 -6.67 0.13 -9.95
CA LEU A 112 -5.83 -0.86 -10.63
C LEU A 112 -6.65 -2.12 -10.98
N TYR A 113 -7.44 -2.64 -10.04
CA TYR A 113 -8.28 -3.82 -10.31
C TYR A 113 -9.37 -3.52 -11.34
N LYS A 114 -10.07 -2.38 -11.24
CA LYS A 114 -11.06 -1.94 -12.24
C LYS A 114 -10.45 -1.89 -13.65
N ARG A 115 -9.27 -1.27 -13.81
CA ARG A 115 -8.56 -1.20 -15.10
C ARG A 115 -8.20 -2.59 -15.62
N SER A 116 -7.57 -3.44 -14.80
CA SER A 116 -7.18 -4.78 -15.24
C SER A 116 -8.38 -5.67 -15.60
N ASN A 117 -9.50 -5.52 -14.89
CA ASN A 117 -10.73 -6.26 -15.17
C ASN A 117 -11.39 -5.77 -16.46
N GLN A 118 -11.30 -4.46 -16.76
CA GLN A 118 -11.78 -3.91 -18.02
C GLN A 118 -10.95 -4.42 -19.19
N GLU A 119 -9.61 -4.40 -19.08
CA GLU A 119 -8.71 -4.95 -20.09
C GLU A 119 -8.96 -6.45 -20.35
N ALA A 120 -9.26 -7.22 -19.30
CA ALA A 120 -9.63 -8.63 -19.44
C ALA A 120 -10.90 -8.80 -20.28
N LYS A 121 -11.92 -7.97 -20.04
CA LYS A 121 -13.20 -7.99 -20.76
C LYS A 121 -13.05 -7.57 -22.21
N ASP A 122 -12.22 -6.56 -22.47
CA ASP A 122 -12.00 -6.00 -23.80
C ASP A 122 -11.09 -6.88 -24.66
N SER A 123 -10.26 -7.72 -24.04
CA SER A 123 -9.46 -8.70 -24.74
C SER A 123 -10.33 -9.84 -25.31
N SER A 124 -9.99 -10.34 -26.50
CA SER A 124 -10.55 -11.58 -27.07
C SER A 124 -10.24 -12.83 -26.23
N LEU A 125 -9.53 -12.65 -25.10
CA LEU A 125 -9.18 -13.64 -24.10
C LEU A 125 -10.16 -13.64 -22.91
N ALA A 126 -11.23 -12.84 -22.92
CA ALA A 126 -12.27 -12.83 -21.89
C ALA A 126 -12.84 -14.23 -21.58
N TRP A 127 -12.88 -15.13 -22.57
CA TRP A 127 -13.30 -16.53 -22.41
C TRP A 127 -12.21 -17.42 -21.79
N LEU A 128 -10.93 -17.15 -22.06
CA LEU A 128 -9.77 -17.85 -21.47
C LEU A 128 -9.52 -17.42 -20.02
N PHE A 129 -9.89 -16.18 -19.68
CA PHE A 129 -9.69 -15.56 -18.37
C PHE A 129 -10.96 -15.44 -17.54
N ARG A 130 -12.06 -16.10 -17.94
CA ARG A 130 -13.26 -16.26 -17.11
C ARG A 130 -12.89 -16.81 -15.72
N ASP A 131 -11.87 -17.66 -15.69
CA ASP A 131 -11.14 -18.08 -14.51
C ASP A 131 -9.70 -17.60 -14.64
N VAL A 132 -9.37 -16.41 -14.13
CA VAL A 132 -7.97 -15.98 -14.04
C VAL A 132 -7.24 -17.04 -13.22
N ARG A 133 -6.45 -17.88 -13.89
CA ARG A 133 -5.85 -19.16 -13.44
C ARG A 133 -4.89 -19.06 -12.25
N GLU A 134 -4.87 -17.95 -11.52
CA GLU A 134 -3.88 -17.70 -10.48
C GLU A 134 -4.16 -18.43 -9.15
N PHE A 135 -5.33 -19.07 -8.93
CA PHE A 135 -5.66 -19.57 -7.58
C PHE A 135 -6.31 -20.96 -7.46
N LYS A 136 -6.05 -21.56 -6.29
CA LYS A 136 -6.15 -22.98 -5.91
C LYS A 136 -7.60 -23.44 -5.61
N LEU A 137 -7.76 -24.67 -5.09
CA LEU A 137 -9.03 -25.19 -4.55
C LEU A 137 -9.57 -24.32 -3.38
N GLY A 138 -10.88 -24.08 -3.35
CA GLY A 138 -11.58 -23.27 -2.32
C GLY A 138 -12.19 -21.95 -2.83
N CYS A 139 -13.02 -21.29 -2.00
CA CYS A 139 -13.60 -19.99 -2.31
C CYS A 139 -12.52 -18.89 -2.24
N ALA A 140 -12.28 -18.19 -3.35
CA ALA A 140 -11.24 -17.16 -3.46
C ALA A 140 -11.42 -16.00 -2.47
N HIS A 141 -12.67 -15.61 -2.20
CA HIS A 141 -13.05 -14.69 -1.13
C HIS A 141 -12.56 -15.19 0.24
N CYS A 142 -12.84 -16.45 0.59
CA CYS A 142 -12.46 -17.01 1.89
C CYS A 142 -10.94 -17.13 2.07
N ARG A 143 -10.19 -17.27 0.98
CA ARG A 143 -8.72 -17.26 1.00
C ARG A 143 -8.12 -15.85 1.11
N GLY A 144 -8.93 -14.81 0.92
CA GLY A 144 -8.46 -13.43 0.88
C GLY A 144 -7.73 -13.09 -0.42
N ASP A 145 -8.13 -13.69 -1.54
CA ASP A 145 -7.51 -13.40 -2.84
C ASP A 145 -7.85 -11.94 -3.25
N PRO A 146 -6.84 -11.08 -3.49
CA PRO A 146 -7.07 -9.65 -3.65
C PRO A 146 -8.00 -9.28 -4.82
N ASN A 147 -7.96 -10.05 -5.92
CA ASN A 147 -8.82 -9.85 -7.08
C ASN A 147 -10.31 -10.12 -6.81
N TYR A 148 -10.66 -10.70 -5.66
CA TYR A 148 -12.02 -10.86 -5.19
C TYR A 148 -12.34 -9.89 -4.05
N CYS A 149 -11.47 -9.77 -3.04
CA CYS A 149 -11.74 -8.92 -1.87
C CYS A 149 -11.78 -7.42 -2.21
N ILE A 150 -10.84 -6.93 -3.03
CA ILE A 150 -10.74 -5.50 -3.33
C ILE A 150 -11.94 -5.01 -4.13
N PRO A 151 -12.39 -5.68 -5.21
CA PRO A 151 -13.60 -5.27 -5.92
C PRO A 151 -14.88 -5.32 -5.09
N MET A 152 -14.95 -6.16 -4.06
CA MET A 152 -16.10 -6.24 -3.14
C MET A 152 -16.02 -5.23 -1.99
N ASN A 153 -14.99 -4.37 -1.96
CA ASN A 153 -14.71 -3.44 -0.87
C ASN A 153 -14.56 -4.15 0.49
N GLU A 154 -14.14 -5.40 0.47
CA GLU A 154 -13.94 -6.17 1.68
C GLU A 154 -12.53 -5.92 2.20
N ARG A 155 -12.39 -5.77 3.52
CA ARG A 155 -11.10 -5.65 4.24
C ARG A 155 -10.38 -4.29 4.13
N CYS A 156 -10.93 -3.34 3.40
CA CYS A 156 -10.36 -2.00 3.17
C CYS A 156 -10.30 -1.17 4.46
N GLU A 157 -11.22 -1.45 5.37
CA GLU A 157 -11.39 -0.72 6.62
C GLU A 157 -10.75 -1.44 7.81
N MET A 158 -10.07 -2.58 7.57
CA MET A 158 -9.43 -3.34 8.65
C MET A 158 -8.46 -2.47 9.46
N ALA A 159 -7.75 -1.55 8.81
CA ALA A 159 -6.83 -0.63 9.49
C ALA A 159 -7.55 0.29 10.49
N LEU A 160 -8.84 0.57 10.32
CA LEU A 160 -9.62 1.51 11.14
C LEU A 160 -10.31 0.83 12.34
N TYR A 161 -10.18 -0.49 12.47
CA TYR A 161 -10.62 -1.19 13.67
C TYR A 161 -9.67 -0.90 14.83
N VAL A 162 -10.23 -0.51 15.97
CA VAL A 162 -9.53 -0.21 17.21
C VAL A 162 -10.01 -1.18 18.28
N ARG A 163 -9.12 -1.70 19.14
CA ARG A 163 -9.58 -2.54 20.26
C ARG A 163 -10.60 -1.78 21.10
N ARG A 164 -11.66 -2.44 21.54
CA ARG A 164 -12.80 -1.80 22.23
C ARG A 164 -12.39 -0.94 23.44
N ASN A 165 -11.42 -1.39 24.22
CA ASN A 165 -10.90 -0.61 25.36
C ASN A 165 -10.28 0.71 24.90
N LEU A 166 -9.40 0.66 23.89
CA LEU A 166 -8.78 1.87 23.31
C LEU A 166 -9.80 2.75 22.60
N TYR A 167 -10.79 2.15 21.92
CA TYR A 167 -11.87 2.89 21.27
C TYR A 167 -12.63 3.77 22.30
N ASN A 168 -13.00 3.19 23.44
CA ASN A 168 -13.68 3.92 24.51
C ASN A 168 -12.79 4.99 25.17
N GLU A 169 -11.46 4.82 25.14
CA GLU A 169 -10.52 5.87 25.58
C GLU A 169 -10.47 7.04 24.58
N TYR A 170 -10.43 6.76 23.27
CA TYR A 170 -10.35 7.79 22.23
C TYR A 170 -11.67 8.57 22.04
N TRP A 171 -12.82 7.87 22.12
CA TRP A 171 -14.14 8.44 21.86
C TRP A 171 -15.15 8.02 22.95
N PRO A 172 -14.99 8.52 24.19
CA PRO A 172 -15.86 8.15 25.31
C PRO A 172 -17.32 8.52 25.00
N GLY A 173 -18.21 7.53 25.08
CA GLY A 173 -19.64 7.71 24.86
C GLY A 173 -20.08 7.84 23.40
N GLN A 174 -19.17 7.72 22.42
CA GLN A 174 -19.53 7.71 21.01
C GLN A 174 -19.79 6.29 20.50
N GLU A 175 -20.76 6.14 19.60
CA GLU A 175 -21.04 4.86 18.95
C GLU A 175 -19.99 4.54 17.89
N ALA A 176 -19.64 3.25 17.78
CA ALA A 176 -18.83 2.73 16.69
C ALA A 176 -19.69 2.46 15.46
N ARG A 177 -19.12 2.62 14.28
CA ARG A 177 -19.82 2.32 13.01
C ARG A 177 -20.10 0.82 12.85
N GLY A 178 -19.31 -0.02 13.50
CA GLY A 178 -19.45 -1.46 13.47
C GLY A 178 -18.50 -2.12 14.46
N GLY A 179 -18.50 -3.45 14.49
CA GLY A 179 -17.63 -4.21 15.38
C GLY A 179 -17.20 -5.53 14.75
N LEU A 180 -16.05 -6.03 15.22
CA LEU A 180 -15.48 -7.32 14.86
C LEU A 180 -15.15 -8.07 16.15
N GLY A 181 -15.65 -9.29 16.27
CA GLY A 181 -15.28 -10.23 17.33
C GLY A 181 -14.30 -11.28 16.81
N CYS A 182 -13.25 -11.54 17.59
CA CYS A 182 -12.32 -12.64 17.35
C CYS A 182 -12.67 -13.85 18.23
N TYR A 183 -12.28 -15.06 17.81
CA TYR A 183 -12.56 -16.30 18.55
C TYR A 183 -11.91 -16.36 19.93
N ASP A 184 -10.84 -15.60 20.15
CA ASP A 184 -10.14 -15.43 21.42
C ASP A 184 -10.86 -14.46 22.39
N GLY A 185 -11.99 -13.90 21.98
CA GLY A 185 -12.77 -12.95 22.78
C GLY A 185 -12.34 -11.50 22.61
N GLU A 186 -11.28 -11.21 21.84
CA GLU A 186 -10.95 -9.82 21.50
C GLU A 186 -12.08 -9.18 20.70
N ARG A 187 -12.39 -7.93 21.04
CA ARG A 187 -13.39 -7.12 20.36
C ARG A 187 -12.76 -5.85 19.83
N PHE A 188 -13.00 -5.60 18.55
CA PHE A 188 -12.59 -4.40 17.86
C PHE A 188 -13.82 -3.62 17.43
N ASP A 189 -13.76 -2.32 17.59
CA ASP A 189 -14.78 -1.37 17.17
C ASP A 189 -14.26 -0.59 15.96
N LEU A 190 -15.11 -0.45 14.94
CA LEU A 190 -14.77 0.24 13.70
C LEU A 190 -15.04 1.73 13.85
N ALA A 191 -13.96 2.52 13.86
CA ALA A 191 -14.05 3.97 13.83
C ALA A 191 -14.45 4.48 12.43
N THR A 192 -15.11 5.63 12.37
CA THR A 192 -15.23 6.39 11.14
C THR A 192 -13.93 7.12 10.83
N ARG A 193 -13.79 7.60 9.59
CA ARG A 193 -12.66 8.44 9.19
C ARG A 193 -12.59 9.70 10.05
N GLU A 194 -13.72 10.35 10.25
CA GLU A 194 -13.84 11.61 10.99
C GLU A 194 -13.45 11.44 12.46
N GLN A 195 -13.81 10.30 13.06
CA GLN A 195 -13.38 9.96 14.42
C GLN A 195 -11.87 9.85 14.52
N ILE A 196 -11.22 9.18 13.55
CA ILE A 196 -9.78 9.02 13.49
C ILE A 196 -9.08 10.37 13.31
N GLU A 197 -9.56 11.19 12.37
CA GLU A 197 -9.03 12.53 12.11
C GLU A 197 -9.17 13.46 13.32
N ASP A 198 -10.32 13.45 14.01
CA ASP A 198 -10.53 14.19 15.25
C ASP A 198 -9.58 13.74 16.36
N ALA A 199 -9.39 12.42 16.55
CA ALA A 199 -8.49 11.90 17.58
C ALA A 199 -7.03 12.30 17.32
N ILE A 200 -6.60 12.30 16.06
CA ILE A 200 -5.27 12.81 15.65
C ILE A 200 -5.17 14.30 15.96
N ALA A 201 -6.18 15.11 15.59
CA ALA A 201 -6.20 16.55 15.84
C ALA A 201 -6.16 16.90 17.33
N ARG A 202 -6.78 16.06 18.18
CA ARG A 202 -6.72 16.18 19.65
C ARG A 202 -5.43 15.65 20.27
N GLY A 203 -4.55 15.00 19.51
CA GLY A 203 -3.29 14.43 20.01
C GLY A 203 -3.47 13.23 20.94
N VAL A 204 -4.56 12.47 20.80
CA VAL A 204 -4.87 11.31 21.68
C VAL A 204 -4.17 10.04 21.21
N GLU A 205 -3.43 10.10 20.11
CA GLU A 205 -2.64 9.00 19.57
C GLU A 205 -1.49 8.64 20.52
N ARG A 206 -1.42 7.37 20.96
CA ARG A 206 -0.25 6.88 21.70
C ARG A 206 0.82 6.48 20.69
N ALA A 207 2.03 7.02 20.84
CA ALA A 207 3.22 6.41 20.25
C ALA A 207 3.52 5.12 21.04
N THR A 208 3.39 3.96 20.39
CA THR A 208 3.75 2.66 20.95
C THR A 208 5.19 2.30 20.62
#